data_AF-L8N8W2-F1
#
_entry.id   AF-L8N8W2-F1
#
_cell.length_a   1.000
_cell.length_b   1.000
_cell.length_c   1.000
_cell.angle_alpha   90.00
_cell.angle_beta   90.00
_cell.angle_gamma   90.00
#
_symmetry.space_group_name_H-M   'P 1'
#
loop_
_entity.id
_entity.type
_entity.pdbx_description
1 polymer ?
#
loop_
_entity_poly.entity_id
_entity_poly.type
_entity_poly.pdbx_seq_one_letter_code
_entity_poly.pdbx_strand_id
1 'polypeptide(L)'
;MTTPFWELLLFNNADNSIIRKSEESEIMSHQELIVIMTSLPDLNLSHNIAQILVEEKLAACVQVVPSMISTYLWDGKTCQESEHLVLIKTIASKYESLAARLSTLHPYEVPEIIAIPAIAVEQNYLLWAKSNLV
;
A
#
# COMPACT_ATOMS: atom_id res chain seq x y z
N MET A 1 41.05 -5.95 12.05
CA MET A 1 39.62 -6.09 11.70
C MET A 1 39.15 -4.72 11.28
N THR A 2 38.82 -4.54 10.00
CA THR A 2 38.51 -3.25 9.37
C THR A 2 37.07 -2.85 9.70
N THR A 3 36.90 -1.69 10.30
CA THR A 3 35.59 -1.05 10.48
C THR A 3 34.93 -0.82 9.12
N PRO A 4 33.64 -1.13 8.92
CA PRO A 4 32.94 -0.89 7.67
C PRO A 4 32.92 0.61 7.32
N PHE A 5 32.99 0.96 6.04
CA PHE A 5 33.00 2.35 5.55
C PHE A 5 31.86 3.23 6.11
N TRP A 6 30.75 2.61 6.51
CA TRP A 6 29.59 3.26 7.12
C TRP A 6 29.83 3.78 8.55
N GLU A 7 30.77 3.22 9.32
CA GLU A 7 31.11 3.71 10.67
C GLU A 7 31.89 5.04 10.65
N LEU A 8 32.56 5.37 9.54
CA LEU A 8 33.28 6.65 9.38
C LEU A 8 32.35 7.85 9.13
N LEU A 9 31.08 7.60 8.78
CA LEU A 9 30.07 8.66 8.60
C LEU A 9 29.33 9.03 9.89
N LEU A 10 29.50 8.25 10.98
CA LEU A 10 28.78 8.46 12.24
C LEU A 10 29.59 9.19 13.31
N PHE A 11 30.90 9.41 13.12
CA PHE A 11 31.78 9.97 14.15
C PHE A 11 32.40 11.34 13.83
N ASN A 12 31.94 12.03 12.78
CA ASN A 12 32.39 13.41 12.57
C ASN A 12 31.24 14.31 12.09
N ASN A 13 30.42 14.75 13.04
CA ASN A 13 30.02 16.15 13.18
C ASN A 13 29.14 16.29 14.42
N ALA A 14 29.74 16.89 15.46
CA ALA A 14 28.98 17.48 16.55
C ALA A 14 28.08 18.59 15.95
N ASP A 15 26.81 18.54 16.32
CA ASP A 15 25.71 19.43 15.90
C ASP A 15 24.89 18.98 14.67
N ASN A 16 24.23 17.82 14.81
CA ASN A 16 23.25 17.34 13.83
C ASN A 16 21.86 17.11 14.44
N SER A 17 21.51 17.89 15.46
CA SER A 17 20.19 17.83 16.11
C SER A 17 19.10 18.58 15.34
N ILE A 18 19.50 19.50 14.44
CA ILE A 18 18.60 20.36 13.67
C ILE A 18 18.24 19.74 12.31
N ILE A 19 19.15 19.00 11.67
CA ILE A 19 18.91 18.44 10.31
C ILE A 19 18.03 17.17 10.36
N ARG A 20 18.03 16.41 11.47
CA ARG A 20 17.18 15.22 11.60
C ARG A 20 15.69 15.53 11.79
N LYS A 21 15.33 16.71 12.30
CA LYS A 21 13.93 17.04 12.56
C LYS A 21 13.19 17.55 11.33
N SER A 22 13.87 18.16 10.35
CA SER A 22 13.22 18.77 9.19
C SER A 22 12.92 17.78 8.05
N GLU A 23 13.74 16.74 7.86
CA GLU A 23 13.54 15.81 6.74
C GLU A 23 12.47 14.74 7.05
N GLU A 24 12.34 14.28 8.29
CA GLU A 24 11.29 13.32 8.68
C GLU A 24 9.92 13.97 8.93
N SER A 25 9.87 15.27 9.26
CA SER A 25 8.60 15.97 9.58
C SER A 25 7.86 16.54 8.37
N GLU A 26 8.47 16.57 7.19
CA GLU A 26 7.86 17.11 5.96
C GLU A 26 7.29 16.00 5.04
N ILE A 27 7.68 14.73 5.27
CA ILE A 27 7.29 13.54 4.47
C ILE A 27 5.83 13.11 4.68
N MET A 28 5.07 13.73 5.59
CA MET A 28 3.66 13.36 5.85
C MET A 28 2.71 14.56 5.77
N SER A 29 3.02 15.52 4.91
CA SER A 29 2.04 16.49 4.45
C SER A 29 0.87 15.74 3.81
N HIS A 30 -0.29 15.81 4.45
CA HIS A 30 -1.48 15.05 4.10
C HIS A 30 -1.87 15.26 2.63
N GLN A 31 -1.51 14.27 1.81
CA GLN A 31 -2.23 13.62 0.71
C GLN A 31 -1.23 13.11 -0.34
N GLU A 32 -0.40 12.15 0.04
CA GLU A 32 0.34 11.30 -0.89
C GLU A 32 -0.58 10.16 -1.36
N LEU A 33 -0.58 9.92 -2.67
CA LEU A 33 -1.28 8.77 -3.23
C LEU A 33 -0.53 7.50 -2.82
N ILE A 34 -1.28 6.48 -2.44
CA ILE A 34 -0.74 5.13 -2.18
C ILE A 34 -1.43 4.13 -3.09
N VAL A 35 -0.72 3.04 -3.37
CA VAL A 35 -1.29 1.85 -3.98
C VAL A 35 -1.35 0.78 -2.90
N ILE A 36 -2.57 0.36 -2.55
CA ILE A 36 -2.77 -0.81 -1.70
C ILE A 36 -2.81 -2.05 -2.58
N MET A 37 -2.02 -3.05 -2.23
CA MET A 37 -1.93 -4.35 -2.88
C MET A 37 -2.56 -5.41 -1.98
N THR A 38 -3.39 -6.25 -2.60
CA THR A 38 -4.04 -7.44 -2.00
C THR A 38 -4.19 -8.50 -3.08
N SER A 39 -4.45 -9.74 -2.66
CA SER A 39 -4.85 -10.84 -3.55
C SER A 39 -6.27 -11.30 -3.21
N LEU A 40 -6.99 -11.87 -4.17
CA LEU A 40 -8.30 -12.47 -3.95
C LEU A 40 -8.44 -13.80 -4.72
N PRO A 41 -9.15 -14.80 -4.17
CA PRO A 41 -9.26 -16.13 -4.78
C PRO A 41 -10.26 -16.22 -5.95
N ASP A 42 -11.16 -15.23 -6.09
CA ASP A 42 -12.22 -15.26 -7.09
C ASP A 42 -12.31 -13.94 -7.87
N LEU A 43 -12.44 -14.05 -9.19
CA LEU A 43 -12.46 -12.90 -10.09
C LEU A 43 -13.72 -12.06 -9.91
N ASN A 44 -14.88 -12.69 -9.76
CA ASN A 44 -16.14 -11.96 -9.60
C ASN A 44 -16.17 -11.22 -8.26
N LEU A 45 -15.71 -11.86 -7.19
CA LEU A 45 -15.50 -11.26 -5.88
C LEU A 45 -14.54 -10.07 -5.97
N SER A 46 -13.45 -10.20 -6.72
CA SER A 46 -12.50 -9.11 -6.96
C SER A 46 -13.16 -7.90 -7.61
N HIS A 47 -14.00 -8.11 -8.62
CA HIS A 47 -14.75 -7.03 -9.26
C HIS A 47 -15.81 -6.43 -8.34
N ASN A 48 -16.51 -7.25 -7.54
CA ASN A 48 -17.50 -6.77 -6.59
C ASN A 48 -16.86 -5.92 -5.48
N ILE A 49 -15.75 -6.37 -4.90
CA ILE A 49 -14.99 -5.60 -3.90
C ILE A 49 -14.46 -4.31 -4.52
N ALA A 50 -13.93 -4.37 -5.74
CA ALA A 50 -13.48 -3.17 -6.47
C ALA A 50 -14.59 -2.13 -6.60
N GLN A 51 -15.80 -2.56 -6.97
CA GLN A 51 -16.98 -1.69 -7.07
C GLN A 51 -17.34 -1.08 -5.71
N ILE A 52 -17.45 -1.91 -4.65
CA ILE A 52 -17.79 -1.45 -3.30
C ILE A 52 -16.80 -0.39 -2.82
N LEU A 53 -15.49 -0.63 -2.96
CA LEU A 53 -14.47 0.31 -2.48
C LEU A 53 -14.51 1.66 -3.20
N VAL A 54 -14.88 1.68 -4.48
CA VAL A 54 -15.06 2.91 -5.26
C VAL A 54 -16.35 3.63 -4.89
N GLU A 55 -17.47 2.91 -4.79
CA GLU A 55 -18.78 3.46 -4.42
C GLU A 55 -18.80 4.04 -3.00
N GLU A 56 -18.08 3.40 -2.06
CA GLU A 56 -17.91 3.88 -0.69
C GLU A 56 -16.84 5.00 -0.57
N LYS A 57 -16.25 5.44 -1.69
CA LYS A 57 -15.20 6.49 -1.74
C LYS A 57 -14.00 6.19 -0.84
N LEU A 58 -13.65 4.90 -0.75
CA LEU A 58 -12.43 4.43 -0.10
C LEU A 58 -11.28 4.33 -1.10
N ALA A 59 -11.59 4.03 -2.36
CA ALA A 59 -10.65 3.99 -3.47
C ALA A 59 -11.09 4.91 -4.61
N ALA A 60 -10.13 5.56 -5.27
CA ALA A 60 -10.40 6.30 -6.51
C ALA A 60 -10.41 5.36 -7.73
N CYS A 61 -9.54 4.35 -7.72
CA CYS A 61 -9.39 3.37 -8.78
C CYS A 61 -9.02 2.02 -8.20
N VAL A 62 -9.55 0.94 -8.76
CA VAL A 62 -9.13 -0.42 -8.45
C VAL A 62 -8.85 -1.14 -9.77
N GLN A 63 -7.68 -1.78 -9.85
CA GLN A 63 -7.31 -2.62 -10.98
C GLN A 63 -7.23 -4.06 -10.50
N VAL A 64 -7.82 -4.98 -11.28
CA VAL A 64 -7.76 -6.42 -11.05
C VAL A 64 -6.93 -7.03 -12.18
N VAL A 65 -5.79 -7.63 -11.83
CA VAL A 65 -4.96 -8.40 -12.76
C VAL A 65 -5.32 -9.88 -12.57
N PRO A 66 -5.92 -10.52 -13.59
CA PRO A 66 -6.40 -11.88 -13.43
C PRO A 66 -5.26 -12.90 -13.47
N SER A 67 -5.47 -14.04 -12.80
CA SER A 67 -4.69 -15.27 -12.96
C SER A 67 -3.22 -15.13 -12.58
N MET A 68 -2.94 -15.15 -11.28
CA MET A 68 -1.60 -15.33 -10.70
C MET A 68 -1.56 -16.57 -9.80
N ILE A 69 -0.35 -17.03 -9.48
CA ILE A 69 -0.12 -18.09 -8.49
C ILE A 69 0.62 -17.48 -7.30
N SER A 70 0.00 -17.55 -6.12
CA SER A 70 0.66 -17.26 -4.85
C SER A 70 1.24 -18.53 -4.29
N THR A 71 2.52 -18.50 -3.91
CA THR A 71 3.22 -19.63 -3.28
C THR A 71 3.70 -19.21 -1.89
N TYR A 72 3.28 -19.93 -0.86
CA TYR A 72 3.59 -19.61 0.53
C TYR A 72 3.69 -20.88 1.38
N LEU A 73 4.13 -20.74 2.63
CA LEU A 73 4.19 -21.85 3.59
C LEU A 73 3.01 -21.75 4.56
N TRP A 74 2.23 -22.82 4.66
CA TRP A 74 1.13 -22.94 5.62
C TRP A 74 1.17 -24.30 6.30
N ASP A 75 1.14 -24.31 7.63
CA ASP A 75 1.22 -25.53 8.44
C ASP A 75 2.39 -26.47 8.02
N GLY A 76 3.55 -25.87 7.76
CA GLY A 76 4.76 -26.59 7.35
C GLY A 76 4.72 -27.17 5.92
N LYS A 77 3.68 -26.87 5.13
CA LYS A 77 3.53 -27.33 3.74
C LYS A 77 3.58 -26.14 2.79
N THR A 78 4.26 -26.33 1.66
CA THR A 78 4.19 -25.37 0.56
C THR A 78 2.81 -25.43 -0.07
N CYS A 79 2.10 -24.31 -0.03
CA CYS A 79 0.81 -24.13 -0.69
C CYS A 79 0.99 -23.30 -1.96
N GLN A 80 0.15 -23.59 -2.95
CA GLN A 80 0.03 -22.78 -4.15
C GLN A 80 -1.45 -22.51 -4.38
N GLU A 81 -1.81 -21.24 -4.50
CA GLU A 81 -3.19 -20.81 -4.72
C GLU A 81 -3.27 -19.97 -5.99
N SER A 82 -4.33 -20.22 -6.78
CA SER A 82 -4.66 -19.35 -7.92
C SER A 82 -5.43 -18.15 -7.40
N GLU A 83 -4.92 -16.97 -7.69
CA GLU A 83 -5.48 -15.71 -7.19
C GLU A 83 -5.50 -14.63 -8.26
N HIS A 84 -6.04 -13.48 -7.88
CA HIS A 84 -6.11 -12.26 -8.67
C HIS A 84 -5.43 -11.14 -7.89
N LEU A 85 -4.47 -10.46 -8.51
CA LEU A 85 -3.81 -9.31 -7.88
C LEU A 85 -4.73 -8.10 -7.98
N VAL A 86 -4.98 -7.43 -6.87
CA VAL A 86 -5.80 -6.23 -6.81
C VAL A 86 -4.97 -5.04 -6.34
N LEU A 87 -4.95 -3.99 -7.16
CA LEU A 87 -4.18 -2.78 -6.92
C LEU A 87 -5.12 -1.58 -6.77
N ILE A 88 -5.25 -1.10 -5.55
CA ILE A 88 -6.23 -0.11 -5.10
C ILE A 88 -5.53 1.25 -4.91
N LYS A 89 -5.95 2.28 -5.65
CA LYS A 89 -5.38 3.62 -5.58
C LYS A 89 -6.22 4.47 -4.65
N THR A 90 -5.59 4.98 -3.60
CA THR A 90 -6.22 5.85 -2.61
C THR A 90 -5.21 6.86 -2.06
N ILE A 91 -5.63 7.70 -1.13
CA ILE A 91 -4.74 8.61 -0.40
C ILE A 91 -4.39 8.00 0.96
N ALA A 92 -3.22 8.33 1.50
CA ALA A 92 -2.74 7.79 2.78
C ALA A 92 -3.77 7.92 3.92
N SER A 93 -4.52 9.04 3.98
CA SER A 93 -5.53 9.26 5.03
C SER A 93 -6.75 8.32 4.98
N LYS A 94 -6.96 7.60 3.87
CA LYS A 94 -8.03 6.60 3.71
C LYS A 94 -7.58 5.18 4.05
N TYR A 95 -6.28 4.96 4.30
CA TYR A 95 -5.72 3.62 4.49
C TYR A 95 -6.46 2.83 5.57
N GLU A 96 -6.57 3.36 6.79
CA GLU A 96 -7.19 2.64 7.92
C GLU A 96 -8.65 2.25 7.62
N SER A 97 -9.44 3.18 7.08
CA SER A 97 -10.83 2.91 6.70
C SER A 97 -10.95 1.87 5.59
N LEU A 98 -10.03 1.91 4.61
CA LEU A 98 -10.01 0.99 3.49
C LEU A 98 -9.58 -0.39 3.95
N ALA A 99 -8.52 -0.50 4.73
CA ALA A 99 -7.99 -1.75 5.26
C ALA A 99 -9.01 -2.46 6.16
N ALA A 100 -9.68 -1.71 7.04
CA ALA A 100 -10.76 -2.25 7.86
C ALA A 100 -11.91 -2.76 6.99
N ARG A 101 -12.36 -1.97 6.00
CA ARG A 101 -13.44 -2.37 5.10
C ARG A 101 -13.09 -3.59 4.28
N LEU A 102 -11.90 -3.58 3.66
CA LEU A 102 -11.40 -4.69 2.87
C LEU A 102 -11.33 -5.97 3.71
N SER A 103 -10.86 -5.89 4.97
CA SER A 103 -10.86 -7.03 5.89
C SER A 103 -12.25 -7.61 6.15
N THR A 104 -13.30 -6.78 6.21
CA THR A 104 -14.70 -7.29 6.36
C THR A 104 -15.24 -7.97 5.11
N LEU A 105 -14.71 -7.62 3.93
CA LEU A 105 -15.13 -8.17 2.65
C LEU A 105 -14.29 -9.39 2.23
N HIS A 106 -13.10 -9.53 2.82
CA HIS A 106 -12.11 -10.52 2.41
C HIS A 106 -12.49 -11.93 2.89
N PRO A 107 -12.36 -12.97 2.03
CA PRO A 107 -12.68 -14.34 2.43
C PRO A 107 -11.61 -14.97 3.33
N TYR A 108 -10.38 -14.46 3.28
CA TYR A 108 -9.28 -14.94 4.12
C TYR A 108 -9.27 -14.27 5.49
N GLU A 109 -8.93 -15.05 6.52
CA GLU A 109 -8.77 -14.58 7.90
C GLU A 109 -7.61 -13.57 8.03
N VAL A 110 -6.53 -13.80 7.28
CA VAL A 110 -5.34 -12.93 7.25
C VAL A 110 -5.10 -12.49 5.81
N PRO A 111 -5.76 -11.41 5.34
CA PRO A 111 -5.56 -10.88 3.99
C PRO A 111 -4.20 -10.19 3.84
N GLU A 112 -3.61 -10.27 2.64
CA GLU A 112 -2.51 -9.38 2.26
C GLU A 112 -3.06 -7.96 2.05
N ILE A 113 -2.66 -6.98 2.86
CA ILE A 113 -3.06 -5.57 2.66
C ILE A 113 -1.82 -4.67 2.83
N ILE A 114 -1.10 -4.45 1.74
CA ILE A 114 0.19 -3.75 1.75
C ILE A 114 0.05 -2.40 1.07
N ALA A 115 0.40 -1.31 1.75
CA ALA A 115 0.46 0.03 1.14
C ALA A 115 1.85 0.31 0.55
N ILE A 116 1.86 0.74 -0.71
CA ILE A 116 3.07 1.14 -1.44
C ILE A 116 2.98 2.64 -1.72
N PRO A 117 3.97 3.46 -1.30
CA PRO A 117 3.96 4.90 -1.55
C PRO A 117 4.18 5.21 -3.03
N ALA A 118 3.36 6.10 -3.60
CA ALA A 118 3.60 6.63 -4.93
C ALA A 118 4.51 7.87 -4.84
N ILE A 119 5.82 7.68 -5.07
CA ILE A 119 6.83 8.73 -4.99
C ILE A 119 6.66 9.85 -6.04
N ALA A 120 5.93 9.56 -7.12
CA ALA A 120 5.60 10.52 -8.18
C ALA A 120 4.26 10.14 -8.82
N VAL A 121 3.42 11.14 -9.06
CA VAL A 121 2.09 10.98 -9.67
C VAL A 121 1.87 12.15 -10.63
N GLU A 122 1.30 11.88 -11.80
CA GLU A 122 0.89 12.95 -12.71
C GLU A 122 -0.19 13.81 -12.04
N GLN A 123 -0.04 15.14 -12.14
CA GLN A 123 -0.80 16.10 -11.34
C GLN A 123 -2.31 16.00 -11.58
N ASN A 124 -2.76 15.84 -12.82
CA ASN A 124 -4.19 15.74 -13.13
C ASN A 124 -4.78 14.43 -12.61
N TYR A 125 -4.03 13.33 -12.68
CA TYR A 125 -4.44 12.05 -12.09
C TYR A 125 -4.58 12.13 -10.58
N LEU A 126 -3.64 12.80 -9.89
CA LEU A 126 -3.72 13.01 -8.45
C LEU A 126 -4.96 13.84 -8.06
N LEU A 127 -5.25 14.91 -8.82
CA LEU A 127 -6.43 15.74 -8.60
C LEU A 127 -7.73 14.96 -8.80
N TRP A 128 -7.83 14.18 -9.88
CA TRP A 128 -8.95 13.28 -10.13
C TRP A 128 -9.12 12.25 -9.01
N ALA A 129 -8.02 11.62 -8.56
CA ALA A 129 -8.10 10.63 -7.50
C ALA A 129 -8.63 11.25 -6.21
N LYS A 130 -8.10 12.42 -5.82
CA LYS A 130 -8.54 13.17 -4.64
C LYS A 130 -10.01 13.57 -4.74
N SER A 131 -10.49 14.05 -5.89
CA SER A 131 -11.87 14.49 -6.05
C SER A 131 -12.90 13.37 -5.87
N ASN A 132 -12.52 12.13 -6.14
CA ASN A 132 -13.38 10.95 -5.96
C ASN A 132 -13.37 10.40 -4.52
N LEU A 133 -12.54 10.95 -3.63
CA LEU A 133 -12.36 10.49 -2.25
C LEU A 133 -12.94 11.44 -1.19
N VAL A 134 -13.56 12.54 -1.62
CA VAL A 134 -14.27 13.54 -0.79
C VAL A 134 -15.70 13.10 -0.50
#